data_AF-A0A932NWD3-F1
#
_entry.id   AF-A0A932NWD3-F1
#
_cell.length_a   1.000
_cell.length_b   1.000
_cell.length_c   1.000
_cell.angle_alpha   90.00
_cell.angle_beta   90.00
_cell.angle_gamma   90.00
#
_symmetry.space_group_name_H-M   'P 1'
#
loop_
_entity.id
_entity.type
_entity.pdbx_description
1 polymer ?
#
loop_
_entity_poly.entity_id
_entity_poly.type
_entity_poly.pdbx_seq_one_letter_code
_entity_poly.pdbx_strand_id
1 'polypeptide(L)'
;MPASTPETHLPSEQSERNLVQQTIVREYEDGTHEEITDTLNGEKHRKAMTLNPDGSKRMIITSKSRNGTELTQKRGWNSQGEIVEDEDVTKYPNGTETFVFGMALRKAMLRAQQKNS
;
A
#
# COMPACT_ATOMS: atom_id res chain seq x y z
N MET A 1 -44.32 9.31 39.34
CA MET A 1 -42.91 9.72 39.19
C MET A 1 -42.22 8.66 38.33
N PRO A 2 -41.79 8.93 37.10
CA PRO A 2 -40.94 7.99 36.38
C PRO A 2 -39.47 8.20 36.79
N ALA A 3 -38.82 7.11 37.17
CA ALA A 3 -37.42 7.06 37.56
C ALA A 3 -36.50 7.22 36.34
N SER A 4 -35.56 8.15 36.43
CA SER A 4 -34.42 8.26 35.52
C SER A 4 -33.56 7.01 35.64
N THR A 5 -33.24 6.37 34.51
CA THR A 5 -32.15 5.39 34.44
C THR A 5 -31.06 5.93 33.52
N PRO A 6 -29.78 5.72 33.87
CA PRO A 6 -28.66 6.51 33.38
C PRO A 6 -28.22 6.10 31.98
N GLU A 7 -27.76 7.10 31.23
CA GLU A 7 -27.07 6.94 29.95
C GLU A 7 -25.94 5.93 30.08
N THR A 8 -26.03 4.83 29.33
CA THR A 8 -24.87 3.97 29.10
C THR A 8 -23.96 4.69 28.13
N HIS A 9 -22.96 5.40 28.65
CA HIS A 9 -21.81 5.84 27.85
C HIS A 9 -21.01 4.60 27.46
N LEU A 10 -21.18 4.16 26.21
CA LEU A 10 -20.25 3.23 25.58
C LEU A 10 -18.84 3.85 25.59
N PRO A 11 -17.80 3.09 25.96
CA PRO A 11 -16.43 3.59 25.94
C PRO A 11 -16.03 3.87 24.50
N SER A 12 -15.53 5.10 24.30
CA SER A 12 -14.77 5.64 23.18
C SER A 12 -14.19 4.57 22.24
N GLU A 13 -14.98 4.12 21.26
CA GLU A 13 -14.40 3.46 20.09
C GLU A 13 -13.53 4.50 19.40
N GLN A 14 -12.24 4.18 19.29
CA GLN A 14 -11.21 4.89 18.55
C GLN A 14 -11.54 4.94 17.06
N SER A 15 -12.59 5.66 16.72
CA SER A 15 -12.93 6.15 15.40
C SER A 15 -12.72 7.67 15.42
N GLU A 16 -11.52 8.10 15.85
CA GLU A 16 -11.00 9.35 15.32
C GLU A 16 -10.89 9.13 13.82
N ARG A 17 -11.89 9.62 13.11
CA ARG A 17 -11.86 9.78 11.66
C ARG A 17 -10.50 10.41 11.35
N ASN A 18 -9.57 9.64 10.79
CA ASN A 18 -8.37 10.19 10.16
C ASN A 18 -8.88 11.12 9.05
N LEU A 19 -9.11 12.38 9.40
CA LEU A 19 -9.66 13.38 8.50
C LEU A 19 -8.66 13.52 7.35
N VAL A 20 -9.06 13.07 6.16
CA VAL A 20 -8.29 13.29 4.94
C VAL A 20 -8.28 14.80 4.69
N GLN A 21 -7.10 15.39 4.60
CA GLN A 21 -6.96 16.80 4.26
C GLN A 21 -7.05 17.00 2.75
N GLN A 22 -6.47 16.09 1.96
CA GLN A 22 -6.41 16.22 0.51
C GLN A 22 -6.26 14.87 -0.17
N THR A 23 -6.96 14.71 -1.31
CA THR A 23 -6.70 13.67 -2.30
C THR A 23 -6.30 14.32 -3.61
N ILE A 24 -5.18 13.89 -4.21
CA ILE A 24 -4.70 14.33 -5.52
C ILE A 24 -4.68 13.11 -6.43
N VAL A 25 -5.33 13.23 -7.59
CA VAL A 25 -5.30 12.22 -8.64
C VAL A 25 -4.48 12.76 -9.81
N ARG A 26 -3.59 11.93 -10.36
CA ARG A 26 -2.73 12.25 -11.49
C ARG A 26 -2.78 11.12 -12.52
N GLU A 27 -2.86 11.51 -13.77
CA GLU A 27 -2.74 10.60 -14.90
C GLU A 27 -1.52 11.02 -15.70
N TYR A 28 -0.72 10.04 -16.11
CA TYR A 28 0.52 10.23 -16.84
C TYR A 28 0.38 9.70 -18.26
N GLU A 29 1.16 10.24 -19.20
CA GLU A 29 1.10 9.84 -20.63
C GLU A 29 1.42 8.36 -20.86
N ASP A 30 2.18 7.74 -19.95
CA ASP A 30 2.51 6.31 -19.97
C ASP A 30 1.35 5.39 -19.53
N GLY A 31 0.17 5.95 -19.24
CA GLY A 31 -0.99 5.22 -18.76
C GLY A 31 -0.98 4.94 -17.26
N THR A 32 0.00 5.48 -16.52
CA THR A 32 0.02 5.39 -15.06
C THR A 32 -1.06 6.29 -14.47
N HIS A 33 -1.83 5.74 -13.55
CA HIS A 33 -2.78 6.44 -12.70
C HIS A 33 -2.26 6.46 -11.27
N GLU A 34 -2.24 7.63 -10.65
CA GLU A 34 -1.72 7.84 -9.30
C GLU A 34 -2.72 8.60 -8.43
N GLU A 35 -2.89 8.11 -7.21
CA GLU A 35 -3.67 8.73 -6.16
C GLU A 35 -2.77 9.00 -4.96
N ILE A 36 -2.83 10.21 -4.42
CA ILE A 36 -2.09 10.63 -3.22
C ILE A 36 -3.11 11.13 -2.22
N THR A 37 -3.08 10.56 -1.01
CA THR A 37 -3.96 10.92 0.11
C THR A 37 -3.11 11.37 1.28
N ASP A 38 -3.34 12.59 1.76
CA ASP A 38 -2.70 13.14 2.95
C ASP A 38 -3.75 13.28 4.08
N THR A 39 -3.45 12.78 5.28
CA THR A 39 -4.35 12.81 6.44
C THR A 39 -3.93 13.87 7.48
N LEU A 40 -4.87 14.30 8.33
CA LEU A 40 -4.69 15.37 9.33
C LEU A 40 -3.62 15.08 10.37
N ASN A 41 -3.31 13.80 10.61
CA ASN A 41 -2.24 13.35 11.50
C ASN A 41 -0.84 13.32 10.84
N GLY A 42 -0.73 13.71 9.56
CA GLY A 42 0.53 13.76 8.81
C GLY A 42 0.97 12.43 8.22
N GLU A 43 0.08 11.43 8.16
CA GLU A 43 0.32 10.22 7.38
C GLU A 43 0.03 10.50 5.90
N LYS A 44 0.89 9.95 5.05
CA LYS A 44 0.80 10.10 3.60
C LYS A 44 0.67 8.74 2.96
N HIS A 45 -0.36 8.56 2.16
CA HIS A 45 -0.56 7.38 1.33
C HIS A 45 -0.46 7.77 -0.14
N ARG A 46 0.27 6.97 -0.91
CA ARG A 46 0.42 7.12 -2.35
C ARG A 46 0.15 5.77 -2.97
N LYS A 47 -0.73 5.71 -3.96
CA LYS A 47 -1.04 4.54 -4.75
C LYS A 47 -0.84 4.88 -6.21
N ALA A 48 0.07 4.18 -6.88
CA ALA A 48 0.26 4.27 -8.31
C ALA A 48 -0.09 2.93 -8.95
N MET A 49 -0.78 2.96 -10.08
CA MET A 49 -1.09 1.79 -10.88
C MET A 49 -0.85 2.08 -12.36
N THR A 50 -0.11 1.21 -13.01
CA THR A 50 0.19 1.27 -14.44
C THR A 50 -0.41 0.06 -15.13
N LEU A 51 -1.15 0.29 -16.21
CA LEU A 51 -1.60 -0.74 -17.14
C LEU A 51 -0.76 -0.60 -18.41
N ASN A 52 0.06 -1.60 -18.70
CA ASN A 52 0.90 -1.60 -19.88
C ASN A 52 0.10 -2.07 -21.12
N PRO A 53 0.50 -1.65 -22.34
CA PRO A 53 -0.16 -2.06 -23.58
C PRO A 53 -0.14 -3.58 -23.84
N ASP A 54 0.84 -4.29 -23.30
CA ASP A 54 0.94 -5.75 -23.40
C ASP A 54 -0.08 -6.49 -22.49
N GLY A 55 -0.87 -5.75 -21.71
CA GLY A 55 -1.85 -6.27 -20.75
C GLY A 55 -1.29 -6.52 -19.35
N SER A 56 0.03 -6.37 -19.14
CA SER A 56 0.64 -6.45 -17.81
C SER A 56 0.26 -5.26 -16.94
N LYS A 57 0.27 -5.46 -15.63
CA LYS A 57 -0.15 -4.45 -14.63
C LYS A 57 0.90 -4.33 -13.56
N ARG A 58 1.11 -3.11 -13.06
CA ARG A 58 1.95 -2.86 -11.90
C ARG A 58 1.23 -1.93 -10.93
N MET A 59 1.31 -2.23 -9.64
CA MET A 59 0.76 -1.43 -8.56
C MET A 59 1.84 -1.18 -7.52
N ILE A 60 1.97 0.07 -7.08
CA ILE A 60 2.87 0.48 -6.02
C ILE A 60 2.06 1.26 -5.00
N ILE A 61 2.08 0.82 -3.76
CA ILE A 61 1.45 1.50 -2.62
C ILE A 61 2.57 1.90 -1.67
N THR A 62 2.72 3.20 -1.43
CA THR A 62 3.67 3.75 -0.46
C THR A 62 2.88 4.45 0.65
N SER A 63 3.14 4.07 1.89
CA SER A 63 2.57 4.70 3.08
C SER A 63 3.71 5.22 3.95
N LYS A 64 3.69 6.50 4.27
CA LYS A 64 4.68 7.14 5.13
C LYS A 64 4.00 7.61 6.40
N SER A 65 4.42 7.02 7.50
CA SER A 65 3.96 7.40 8.83
C SER A 65 4.68 8.65 9.33
N ARG A 66 4.08 9.34 10.30
CA ARG A 66 4.65 10.56 10.90
C ARG A 66 6.03 10.35 11.53
N ASN A 67 6.32 9.14 12.02
CA ASN A 67 7.61 8.83 12.64
C ASN A 67 8.75 8.70 11.60
N GLY A 68 8.43 8.78 10.30
CA GLY A 68 9.39 8.67 9.21
C GLY A 68 9.53 7.27 8.61
N THR A 69 8.86 6.27 9.19
CA THR A 69 8.82 4.91 8.62
C THR A 69 7.97 4.92 7.36
N GLU A 70 8.52 4.38 6.29
CA GLU A 70 7.89 4.26 4.98
C GLU A 70 7.74 2.79 4.62
N LEU A 71 6.51 2.37 4.32
CA LEU A 71 6.20 1.05 3.79
C LEU A 71 5.87 1.20 2.31
N THR A 72 6.56 0.46 1.45
CA THR A 72 6.26 0.37 0.02
C THR A 72 5.93 -1.07 -0.34
N GLN A 73 4.71 -1.30 -0.79
CA GLN A 73 4.27 -2.56 -1.38
C GLN A 73 4.28 -2.43 -2.90
N LYS A 74 4.96 -3.36 -3.57
CA LYS A 74 4.99 -3.47 -5.03
C LYS A 74 4.35 -4.79 -5.43
N ARG A 75 3.42 -4.72 -6.38
CA ARG A 75 2.83 -5.90 -6.99
C ARG A 75 2.74 -5.75 -8.49
N GLY A 76 3.15 -6.78 -9.20
CA GLY A 76 3.15 -6.82 -10.66
C GLY A 76 2.49 -8.10 -11.15
N TRP A 77 1.72 -7.98 -12.22
CA TRP A 77 1.05 -9.08 -12.91
C TRP A 77 1.45 -9.08 -14.38
N ASN A 78 1.72 -10.26 -14.93
CA ASN A 78 1.84 -10.42 -16.38
C ASN A 78 0.47 -10.32 -17.07
N SER A 79 0.46 -10.37 -18.40
CA SER A 79 -0.76 -10.25 -19.20
C SER A 79 -1.72 -11.43 -19.04
N GLN A 80 -1.24 -12.56 -18.51
CA GLN A 80 -2.03 -13.73 -18.13
C GLN A 80 -2.63 -13.60 -16.72
N GLY A 81 -2.33 -12.52 -15.99
CA GLY A 81 -2.82 -12.28 -14.63
C GLY A 81 -2.03 -12.99 -13.54
N GLU A 82 -0.89 -13.57 -13.84
CA GLU A 82 -0.01 -14.20 -12.84
C GLU A 82 0.85 -13.15 -12.15
N ILE A 83 1.02 -13.28 -10.84
CA ILE A 83 1.89 -12.39 -10.06
C ILE A 83 3.36 -12.68 -10.40
N VAL A 84 4.05 -11.66 -10.91
CA VAL A 84 5.47 -11.69 -11.31
C VAL A 84 6.34 -10.73 -10.50
N GLU A 85 5.74 -9.89 -9.65
CA GLU A 85 6.41 -9.03 -8.66
C GLU A 85 5.52 -9.02 -7.40
N ASP A 86 6.09 -9.29 -6.23
CA ASP A 86 5.41 -9.22 -4.94
C ASP A 86 6.47 -8.94 -3.87
N GLU A 87 6.63 -7.67 -3.53
CA GLU A 87 7.70 -7.17 -2.67
C GLU A 87 7.15 -6.11 -1.72
N ASP A 88 7.35 -6.31 -0.43
CA ASP A 88 7.12 -5.31 0.60
C ASP A 88 8.48 -4.82 1.12
N VAL A 89 8.66 -3.49 1.12
CA VAL A 89 9.87 -2.81 1.60
C VAL A 89 9.49 -1.89 2.74
N THR A 90 10.11 -2.06 3.89
CA THR A 90 9.98 -1.09 4.99
C THR A 90 11.29 -0.35 5.17
N LYS A 91 11.25 0.98 5.03
CA LYS A 91 12.37 1.89 5.31
C LYS A 91 12.13 2.57 6.64
N TYR A 92 13.07 2.42 7.56
CA TYR A 92 13.01 3.02 8.89
C TYR A 92 13.72 4.38 8.91
N PRO A 93 13.37 5.26 9.86
CA PRO A 93 13.98 6.60 9.98
C PRO A 93 15.50 6.58 10.21
N ASN A 94 16.01 5.49 10.78
CA ASN A 94 17.43 5.27 11.01
C ASN A 94 18.20 4.82 9.74
N GLY A 95 17.54 4.77 8.59
CA GLY A 95 18.12 4.32 7.32
C GLY A 95 18.15 2.80 7.12
N THR A 96 17.65 2.01 8.08
CA THR A 96 17.54 0.55 7.92
C THR A 96 16.41 0.21 6.95
N GLU A 97 16.64 -0.79 6.10
CA GLU A 97 15.62 -1.30 5.18
C GLU A 97 15.39 -2.79 5.42
N THR A 98 14.13 -3.22 5.35
CA THR A 98 13.75 -4.64 5.38
C THR A 98 12.93 -4.98 4.16
N PHE A 99 13.11 -6.20 3.65
CA PHE A 99 12.50 -6.68 2.42
C PHE A 99 11.77 -7.99 2.70
N VAL A 100 10.52 -8.08 2.27
CA VAL A 100 9.73 -9.32 2.29
C VAL A 100 9.31 -9.62 0.87
N PHE A 101 9.72 -10.77 0.36
CA PHE A 101 9.31 -11.25 -0.96
C PHE A 101 8.17 -12.25 -0.82
N GLY A 102 7.10 -12.05 -1.59
CA GLY A 102 5.97 -12.96 -1.62
C GLY A 102 6.35 -14.36 -2.11
N MET A 103 5.70 -15.39 -1.58
CA MET A 103 5.98 -16.80 -1.91
C MET A 103 5.79 -17.13 -3.41
N ALA A 104 4.92 -16.41 -4.11
CA ALA A 104 4.72 -16.56 -5.56
C ALA A 104 5.99 -16.18 -6.35
N LEU A 105 6.62 -15.06 -5.98
CA LEU A 105 7.86 -14.57 -6.59
C LEU A 105 9.03 -15.53 -6.33
N ARG A 106 9.12 -16.06 -5.10
CA ARG A 106 10.16 -17.03 -4.72
C ARG A 106 10.12 -18.29 -5.59
N LYS A 107 8.93 -18.81 -5.90
CA LYS A 107 8.77 -19.96 -6.80
C LYS A 107 9.18 -19.63 -8.25
N ALA A 108 8.84 -18.45 -8.75
CA ALA A 108 9.26 -18.01 -10.08
C ALA A 108 10.79 -17.83 -10.18
N MET A 109 11.42 -17.19 -9.19
CA MET A 109 12.88 -17.04 -9.11
C MET A 109 13.59 -18.40 -8.99
N LEU A 110 13.10 -19.32 -8.14
CA LEU A 110 13.63 -20.68 -8.03
C LEU A 110 13.55 -21.44 -9.36
N ARG A 111 12.43 -21.32 -10.08
CA ARG A 111 12.26 -21.95 -11.41
C ARG A 111 13.18 -21.35 -12.46
N ALA A 112 13.40 -20.04 -12.43
CA ALA A 112 14.32 -19.36 -13.34
C ALA A 112 15.78 -19.76 -13.09
N GLN A 113 16.18 -19.94 -11.82
CA GLN A 113 17.53 -20.43 -11.48
C GLN A 113 17.75 -21.89 -11.87
N GLN A 114 16.72 -22.75 -11.77
CA GLN A 114 16.83 -24.16 -12.17
C GLN A 114 16.92 -24.39 -13.69
N LYS A 115 16.50 -23.43 -14.53
CA LYS A 115 16.63 -23.55 -15.99
C LYS A 115 18.04 -23.18 -16.51
N ASN A 116 18.88 -22.60 -15.67
CA ASN A 116 20.24 -22.14 -16.02
C ASN A 116 21.34 -23.01 -15.35
N SER A 117 21.02 -24.23 -14.92
CA SER A 117 21.95 -25.25 -14.42
C SER A 117 21.75 -26.55 -15.19
#